data_AF-A0A183E6X5-F1
#
_entry.id   AF-A0A183E6X5-F1
#
_cell.length_a   1.000
_cell.length_b   1.000
_cell.length_c   1.000
_cell.angle_alpha   90.00
_cell.angle_beta   90.00
_cell.angle_gamma   90.00
#
_symmetry.space_group_name_H-M   'P 1'
#
loop_
_entity.id
_entity.type
_entity.pdbx_description
1 polymer ?
#
loop_
_entity_poly.entity_id
_entity_poly.type
_entity_poly.pdbx_seq_one_letter_code
_entity_poly.pdbx_strand_id
1 'polypeptide(L)'
;LMYGAQQQGTDDDVKFAKHQWTQLTFGFRQNEIPSKDASEADRDDYTQQSSVSESSSTLGPIAKMRVAQDSDVETGIPVVMYDLKTTLIRISAYVLTNDSLTNEDKKGLLKFIYQIVLYASIVRTAVIAVFHLSPEQLPETKNLQLSSEVFTFATANVVERLFSSRPYQKPEDILCSGKTEVDFEKAFRYSCTDLARFTAQFWHECGMIVFDETYLIGHATFEETHKLLTGDDELSVAFLPAAHVEKWVDELFGKITTTSFVGILRSEPLGYRRFTLLELPHSYDDLFALYFGRDCFMCCQVPRMPFICLLCAVLCCLDNCCAMVVRGETADNEVERILRSEPLGYRRFTLLELPHSYDDLFALYFGRDCFMCCQVPRMPFICLLCAVLCCLDNCCAMVVRGETADNEVERHTMECGGGIGCFLSLTTSLIVIVCNHKAAFWGSVYLDSHGEEDRNLRRGKPLFLSERRLARLRSDWVMQSFDQLNLKFFSFENLITNLRDSHYILF
;
A
#
# COMPACT_ATOMS: atom_id res chain seq x y z
N LEU A 1 10.51 -13.66 -12.00
CA LEU A 1 9.82 -14.07 -13.24
C LEU A 1 8.91 -13.02 -13.88
N MET A 2 8.31 -12.03 -13.17
CA MET A 2 7.58 -10.94 -13.84
C MET A 2 8.32 -9.59 -13.99
N TYR A 3 9.55 -9.47 -13.46
CA TYR A 3 10.42 -8.30 -13.69
C TYR A 3 11.72 -8.64 -14.46
N GLY A 4 12.21 -9.88 -14.33
CA GLY A 4 13.44 -10.34 -15.00
C GLY A 4 13.36 -10.55 -16.52
N ALA A 5 12.16 -10.46 -17.13
CA ALA A 5 11.99 -10.70 -18.56
C ALA A 5 12.50 -9.57 -19.48
N GLN A 6 12.77 -8.37 -18.94
CA GLN A 6 13.26 -7.23 -19.75
C GLN A 6 14.74 -6.86 -19.53
N GLN A 7 15.44 -7.46 -18.55
CA GLN A 7 16.75 -6.97 -18.09
C GLN A 7 17.79 -8.08 -17.80
N GLN A 8 17.93 -9.10 -18.66
CA GLN A 8 18.96 -10.15 -18.50
C GLN A 8 19.00 -10.81 -17.08
N GLY A 9 17.84 -10.86 -16.40
CA GLY A 9 17.76 -10.86 -14.94
C GLY A 9 17.84 -12.21 -14.23
N THR A 10 18.48 -13.24 -14.77
CA THR A 10 18.52 -14.55 -14.06
C THR A 10 19.45 -14.53 -12.85
N ASP A 11 20.64 -13.94 -12.95
CA ASP A 11 21.62 -13.96 -11.86
C ASP A 11 21.30 -12.93 -10.77
N ASP A 12 20.80 -11.75 -11.15
CA ASP A 12 20.45 -10.70 -10.20
C ASP A 12 19.13 -10.98 -9.48
N ASP A 13 18.12 -11.56 -10.14
CA ASP A 13 16.90 -12.04 -9.46
C ASP A 13 17.23 -13.14 -8.44
N VAL A 14 18.22 -14.00 -8.73
CA VAL A 14 18.71 -15.05 -7.83
C VAL A 14 19.43 -14.43 -6.63
N LYS A 15 20.39 -13.53 -6.86
CA LYS A 15 21.08 -12.82 -5.77
C LYS A 15 20.10 -12.05 -4.89
N PHE A 16 19.11 -11.40 -5.50
CA PHE A 16 18.12 -10.64 -4.77
C PHE A 16 17.17 -11.53 -3.96
N ALA A 17 16.70 -12.65 -4.52
CA ALA A 17 15.91 -13.62 -3.78
C ALA A 17 16.70 -14.26 -2.62
N LYS A 18 17.99 -14.55 -2.83
CA LYS A 18 18.90 -15.02 -1.76
C LYS A 18 19.00 -14.01 -0.64
N HIS A 19 19.17 -12.73 -0.97
CA HIS A 19 19.23 -11.65 0.00
C HIS A 19 17.94 -11.58 0.82
N GLN A 20 16.78 -11.50 0.17
CA GLN A 20 15.48 -11.45 0.85
C GLN A 20 15.26 -12.68 1.76
N TRP A 21 15.57 -13.88 1.28
CA TRP A 21 15.44 -15.11 2.07
C TRP A 21 16.37 -15.12 3.30
N THR A 22 17.61 -14.67 3.14
CA THR A 22 18.58 -14.60 4.24
C THR A 22 18.13 -13.61 5.31
N GLN A 23 17.56 -12.48 4.91
CA GLN A 23 17.01 -11.49 5.84
C GLN A 23 15.75 -12.00 6.55
N LEU A 24 14.88 -12.70 5.82
CA LEU A 24 13.64 -13.28 6.36
C LEU A 24 13.89 -14.43 7.36
N THR A 25 14.95 -15.20 7.17
CA THR A 25 15.29 -16.36 8.01
C THR A 25 16.41 -16.10 9.03
N PHE A 26 16.89 -14.87 9.13
CA PHE A 26 17.92 -14.47 10.08
C PHE A 26 17.49 -14.76 11.51
N GLY A 27 18.20 -15.62 12.26
CA GLY A 27 17.90 -15.95 13.66
C GLY A 27 17.43 -17.40 13.89
N PHE A 28 16.84 -18.06 12.88
CA PHE A 28 16.54 -19.50 12.96
C PHE A 28 17.80 -20.40 13.01
N ARG A 29 18.97 -19.87 12.63
CA ARG A 29 20.26 -20.61 12.60
C ARG A 29 21.07 -20.56 13.91
N GLN A 30 20.68 -19.76 14.91
CA GLN A 30 21.53 -19.50 16.09
C GLN A 30 21.51 -20.60 17.18
N ASN A 31 20.78 -21.71 16.98
CA ASN A 31 20.78 -22.83 17.93
C ASN A 31 21.88 -23.88 17.69
N GLU A 32 22.87 -23.61 16.84
CA GLU A 32 24.09 -24.43 16.77
C GLU A 32 25.24 -23.82 17.61
N ILE A 33 25.33 -24.32 18.85
CA ILE A 33 26.52 -24.50 19.71
C ILE A 33 27.24 -23.24 20.27
N PRO A 34 27.27 -23.06 21.61
CA PRO A 34 28.41 -22.48 22.30
C PRO A 34 29.21 -23.60 22.97
N SER A 35 30.33 -24.03 22.37
CA SER A 35 31.34 -24.81 23.08
C SER A 35 32.64 -24.04 23.05
N LYS A 36 32.99 -23.53 24.23
CA LYS A 36 34.34 -23.09 24.56
C LYS A 36 35.34 -24.23 24.34
N ASP A 37 36.55 -23.82 23.99
CA ASP A 37 37.81 -24.58 24.02
C ASP A 37 38.06 -25.60 22.90
N ALA A 38 38.76 -25.16 21.84
CA ALA A 38 39.90 -25.89 21.28
C ALA A 38 40.74 -24.96 20.38
N SER A 39 42.03 -24.93 20.69
CA SER A 39 43.11 -24.31 19.94
C SER A 39 43.28 -24.86 18.53
N GLU A 40 43.92 -24.05 17.67
CA GLU A 40 44.50 -24.37 16.37
C GLU A 40 45.03 -25.82 16.24
N ALA A 41 44.43 -26.61 15.36
CA ALA A 41 45.10 -27.59 14.47
C ALA A 41 44.06 -28.33 13.61
N ASP A 42 44.52 -28.71 12.41
CA ASP A 42 43.96 -29.68 11.47
C ASP A 42 42.87 -29.22 10.47
N ARG A 43 43.42 -28.82 9.32
CA ARG A 43 42.88 -29.06 7.98
C ARG A 43 42.76 -30.58 7.69
N ASP A 44 41.84 -30.85 6.77
CA ASP A 44 41.75 -32.01 5.88
C ASP A 44 40.93 -33.25 6.31
N ASP A 45 39.78 -33.37 5.61
CA ASP A 45 39.34 -34.53 4.83
C ASP A 45 38.27 -35.52 5.36
N TYR A 46 37.45 -35.93 4.38
CA TYR A 46 36.49 -37.04 4.28
C TYR A 46 35.14 -37.04 5.01
N THR A 47 34.10 -36.91 4.16
CA THR A 47 32.84 -37.66 4.12
C THR A 47 32.62 -38.72 5.20
N GLN A 48 31.55 -38.56 5.98
CA GLN A 48 30.68 -39.67 6.36
C GLN A 48 29.25 -39.18 6.61
N GLN A 49 28.31 -39.92 6.01
CA GLN A 49 26.88 -39.86 6.27
C GLN A 49 26.63 -40.02 7.77
N SER A 50 25.87 -39.11 8.37
CA SER A 50 25.19 -39.36 9.64
C SER A 50 23.75 -38.91 9.55
N SER A 51 22.87 -39.88 9.76
CA SER A 51 21.44 -39.76 9.93
C SER A 51 21.13 -38.80 11.07
N VAL A 52 20.63 -37.61 10.76
CA VAL A 52 20.04 -36.72 11.76
C VAL A 52 18.58 -37.12 11.92
N SER A 53 18.31 -37.72 13.06
CA SER A 53 16.99 -38.03 13.60
C SER A 53 16.11 -36.77 13.67
N GLU A 54 14.90 -36.92 13.14
CA GLU A 54 13.81 -35.95 13.13
C GLU A 54 13.38 -35.56 14.55
N SER A 55 13.61 -34.30 14.95
CA SER A 55 12.75 -33.62 15.93
C SER A 55 13.07 -32.12 16.00
N SER A 56 12.58 -31.36 15.04
CA SER A 56 12.27 -29.92 15.16
C SER A 56 11.48 -29.51 13.93
N SER A 57 10.23 -29.09 14.12
CA SER A 57 9.27 -28.77 13.05
C SER A 57 9.67 -27.56 12.19
N THR A 58 10.67 -26.77 12.60
CA THR A 58 11.11 -25.55 11.90
C THR A 58 12.49 -25.67 11.24
N LEU A 59 13.37 -26.55 11.71
CA LEU A 59 14.77 -26.64 11.24
C LEU A 59 14.95 -27.49 9.97
N GLY A 60 14.13 -28.54 9.80
CA GLY A 60 14.22 -29.46 8.66
C GLY A 60 14.05 -28.79 7.28
N PRO A 61 13.05 -27.92 7.07
CA PRO A 61 12.88 -27.18 5.80
C PRO A 61 14.04 -26.23 5.49
N ILE A 62 14.62 -25.59 6.51
CA ILE A 62 15.74 -24.64 6.37
C ILE A 62 17.00 -25.36 5.86
N ALA A 63 17.25 -26.59 6.33
CA ALA A 63 18.40 -27.39 5.91
C ALA A 63 18.29 -27.89 4.46
N LYS A 64 17.07 -28.05 3.91
CA LYS A 64 16.85 -28.46 2.51
C LYS A 64 17.07 -27.30 1.51
N MET A 65 16.90 -26.04 1.93
CA MET A 65 17.15 -24.85 1.08
C MET A 65 18.60 -24.35 1.13
N ARG A 66 19.58 -25.26 0.99
CA ARG A 66 21.00 -24.86 0.92
C ARG A 66 21.25 -24.06 -0.36
N VAL A 67 21.44 -22.76 -0.22
CA VAL A 67 21.89 -21.88 -1.28
C VAL A 67 23.31 -21.42 -0.97
N ALA A 68 24.25 -21.70 -1.88
CA ALA A 68 25.67 -21.37 -1.74
C ALA A 68 25.87 -19.89 -1.41
N GLN A 69 26.70 -19.62 -0.39
CA GLN A 69 27.16 -18.29 0.02
C GLN A 69 28.14 -17.77 -1.04
N ASP A 70 27.72 -16.79 -1.83
CA ASP A 70 28.60 -15.97 -2.65
C ASP A 70 28.13 -14.50 -2.55
N SER A 71 29.11 -13.61 -2.32
CA SER A 71 29.07 -12.14 -2.20
C SER A 71 27.70 -11.47 -2.06
N ASP A 72 27.42 -10.93 -0.87
CA ASP A 72 26.19 -10.21 -0.52
C ASP A 72 25.95 -8.97 -1.40
N VAL A 73 24.79 -8.93 -2.05
CA VAL A 73 24.23 -7.68 -2.61
C VAL A 73 23.60 -6.92 -1.44
N GLU A 74 24.36 -6.00 -0.83
CA GLU A 74 23.81 -5.09 0.18
C GLU A 74 22.94 -4.02 -0.49
N THR A 75 21.65 -4.32 -0.68
CA THR A 75 20.67 -3.33 -1.13
C THR A 75 20.43 -2.23 -0.08
N GLY A 76 20.80 -2.49 1.18
CA GLY A 76 20.64 -1.57 2.30
C GLY A 76 19.20 -1.27 2.69
N ILE A 77 18.20 -1.92 2.07
CA ILE A 77 16.77 -1.72 2.36
C ILE A 77 16.27 -2.83 3.29
N PRO A 78 15.63 -2.49 4.43
CA PRO A 78 15.08 -3.49 5.35
C PRO A 78 14.05 -4.38 4.65
N VAL A 79 14.07 -5.69 4.93
CA VAL A 79 13.22 -6.63 4.17
C VAL A 79 11.72 -6.35 4.33
N VAL A 80 11.33 -5.84 5.49
CA VAL A 80 9.95 -5.43 5.82
C VAL A 80 9.46 -4.26 4.96
N MET A 81 10.34 -3.56 4.23
CA MET A 81 10.00 -2.46 3.33
C MET A 81 9.69 -2.90 1.91
N TYR A 82 10.05 -4.12 1.50
CA TYR A 82 9.66 -4.65 0.20
C TYR A 82 8.19 -5.08 0.16
N ASP A 83 7.60 -5.09 -1.05
CA ASP A 83 6.30 -5.71 -1.26
C ASP A 83 6.38 -7.23 -0.94
N LEU A 84 5.65 -7.64 0.10
CA LEU A 84 5.74 -9.00 0.62
C LEU A 84 5.06 -10.03 -0.28
N LYS A 85 4.09 -9.62 -1.10
CA LYS A 85 3.47 -10.50 -2.12
C LYS A 85 4.45 -10.81 -3.25
N THR A 86 5.18 -9.79 -3.72
CA THR A 86 6.23 -9.95 -4.73
C THR A 86 7.38 -10.78 -4.17
N THR A 87 7.76 -10.55 -2.92
CA THR A 87 8.76 -11.36 -2.20
C THR A 87 8.32 -12.83 -2.11
N LEU A 88 7.06 -13.09 -1.75
CA LEU A 88 6.47 -14.43 -1.74
C LEU A 88 6.57 -15.09 -3.11
N ILE A 89 6.11 -14.43 -4.19
CA ILE A 89 6.20 -14.99 -5.55
C ILE A 89 7.65 -15.28 -5.91
N ARG A 90 8.55 -14.32 -5.67
CA ARG A 90 9.95 -14.40 -6.07
C ARG A 90 10.64 -15.60 -5.42
N ILE A 91 10.46 -15.79 -4.12
CA ILE A 91 11.05 -16.92 -3.38
C ILE A 91 10.35 -18.24 -3.75
N SER A 92 9.01 -18.23 -3.84
CA SER A 92 8.21 -19.42 -4.18
C SER A 92 8.51 -19.95 -5.57
N ALA A 93 8.82 -19.07 -6.54
CA ALA A 93 9.17 -19.46 -7.90
C ALA A 93 10.33 -20.45 -7.93
N TYR A 94 11.36 -20.28 -7.08
CA TYR A 94 12.50 -21.20 -7.02
C TYR A 94 12.13 -22.59 -6.50
N VAL A 95 11.13 -22.69 -5.62
CA VAL A 95 10.63 -23.99 -5.15
C VAL A 95 9.78 -24.64 -6.23
N LEU A 96 8.90 -23.86 -6.86
CA LEU A 96 7.97 -24.33 -7.89
C LEU A 96 8.69 -24.85 -9.14
N THR A 97 9.72 -24.14 -9.60
CA THR A 97 10.48 -24.49 -10.81
C THR A 97 11.59 -25.50 -10.58
N ASN A 98 11.79 -25.97 -9.34
CA ASN A 98 12.81 -26.97 -9.06
C ASN A 98 12.29 -28.38 -9.37
N ASP A 99 12.81 -28.97 -10.44
CA ASP A 99 12.45 -30.32 -10.90
C ASP A 99 12.96 -31.44 -9.98
N SER A 100 13.89 -31.13 -9.06
CA SER A 100 14.44 -32.12 -8.12
C SER A 100 13.53 -32.34 -6.90
N LEU A 101 12.51 -31.50 -6.71
CA LEU A 101 11.61 -31.57 -5.56
C LEU A 101 10.30 -32.28 -5.93
N THR A 102 9.84 -33.17 -5.05
CA THR A 102 8.50 -33.77 -5.17
C THR A 102 7.43 -32.71 -4.88
N ASN A 103 6.20 -32.91 -5.35
CA ASN A 103 5.10 -31.98 -5.03
C ASN A 103 4.84 -31.86 -3.52
N GLU A 104 5.07 -32.92 -2.75
CA GLU A 104 4.95 -32.88 -1.29
C GLU A 104 6.07 -32.05 -0.65
N ASP A 105 7.32 -32.21 -1.12
CA ASP A 105 8.42 -31.35 -0.67
C ASP A 105 8.18 -29.88 -1.06
N LYS A 106 7.66 -29.63 -2.27
CA LYS A 106 7.29 -28.27 -2.72
C LYS A 106 6.23 -27.66 -1.81
N LYS A 107 5.15 -28.40 -1.50
CA LYS A 107 4.11 -27.93 -0.57
C LYS A 107 4.68 -27.63 0.82
N GLY A 108 5.52 -28.50 1.36
CA GLY A 108 6.15 -28.27 2.67
C GLY A 108 7.02 -27.01 2.71
N LEU A 109 7.82 -26.79 1.66
CA LEU A 109 8.66 -25.60 1.54
C LEU A 109 7.84 -24.33 1.30
N LEU A 110 6.82 -24.40 0.44
CA LEU A 110 5.93 -23.27 0.18
C LEU A 110 5.14 -22.89 1.43
N LYS A 111 4.66 -23.85 2.22
CA LYS A 111 4.04 -23.62 3.54
C LYS A 111 4.99 -22.80 4.42
N PHE A 112 6.24 -23.23 4.52
CA PHE A 112 7.23 -22.55 5.35
C PHE A 112 7.52 -21.12 4.83
N ILE A 113 7.68 -20.94 3.52
CA ILE A 113 7.85 -19.62 2.89
C ILE A 113 6.67 -18.71 3.21
N TYR A 114 5.43 -19.20 3.04
CA TYR A 114 4.22 -18.46 3.37
C TYR A 114 4.21 -18.02 4.83
N GLN A 115 4.51 -18.93 5.77
CA GLN A 115 4.58 -18.62 7.19
C GLN A 115 5.59 -17.49 7.41
N ILE A 116 6.85 -17.64 6.99
CA ILE A 116 7.87 -16.62 7.20
C ILE A 116 7.49 -15.25 6.62
N VAL A 117 6.94 -15.20 5.41
CA VAL A 117 6.50 -13.96 4.78
C VAL A 117 5.29 -13.35 5.51
N LEU A 118 4.38 -14.19 6.03
CA LEU A 118 3.24 -13.74 6.85
C LEU A 118 3.70 -13.06 8.13
N TYR A 119 4.67 -13.62 8.86
CA TYR A 119 5.20 -12.98 10.07
C TYR A 119 5.96 -11.70 9.75
N ALA A 120 6.68 -11.63 8.62
CA ALA A 120 7.23 -10.37 8.14
C ALA A 120 6.14 -9.32 7.85
N SER A 121 5.00 -9.74 7.31
CA SER A 121 3.83 -8.88 7.08
C SER A 121 3.22 -8.37 8.38
N ILE A 122 3.16 -9.22 9.41
CA ILE A 122 2.72 -8.82 10.75
C ILE A 122 3.67 -7.74 11.30
N VAL A 123 4.99 -7.94 11.27
CA VAL A 123 5.93 -6.91 11.75
C VAL A 123 5.84 -5.62 10.95
N ARG A 124 5.76 -5.71 9.61
CA ARG A 124 5.55 -4.53 8.76
C ARG A 124 4.29 -3.77 9.16
N THR A 125 3.18 -4.49 9.38
CA THR A 125 1.90 -3.90 9.79
C THR A 125 1.99 -3.22 11.14
N ALA A 126 2.69 -3.84 12.11
CA ALA A 126 2.95 -3.25 13.42
C ALA A 126 3.76 -1.95 13.30
N VAL A 127 4.80 -1.94 12.46
CA VAL A 127 5.60 -0.73 12.19
C VAL A 127 4.72 0.38 11.60
N ILE A 128 3.97 0.10 10.53
CA ILE A 128 3.12 1.11 9.88
C ILE A 128 2.08 1.64 10.89
N ALA A 129 1.43 0.75 11.66
CA ALA A 129 0.46 1.14 12.69
C ALA A 129 1.06 2.06 13.75
N VAL A 130 2.29 1.78 14.20
CA VAL A 130 3.00 2.64 15.15
C VAL A 130 3.33 4.01 14.56
N PHE A 131 3.62 4.11 13.26
CA PHE A 131 3.87 5.40 12.60
C PHE A 131 2.61 6.25 12.44
N HIS A 132 1.43 5.64 12.48
CA HIS A 132 0.14 6.32 12.49
C HIS A 132 -0.37 6.71 13.88
N LEU A 133 0.26 6.21 14.96
CA LEU A 133 -0.14 6.54 16.32
C LEU A 133 -0.01 8.04 16.60
N SER A 134 -0.94 8.56 17.40
CA SER A 134 -0.76 9.86 18.02
C SER A 134 0.09 9.76 19.30
N PRO A 135 0.74 10.86 19.73
CA PRO A 135 1.44 10.91 21.01
C PRO A 135 0.57 10.52 22.22
N GLU A 136 -0.75 10.75 22.12
CA GLU A 136 -1.71 10.43 23.17
C GLU A 136 -2.00 8.93 23.27
N GLN A 137 -1.93 8.19 22.15
CA GLN A 137 -2.19 6.76 22.10
C GLN A 137 -0.97 5.89 22.45
N LEU A 138 0.25 6.43 22.35
CA LEU A 138 1.48 5.66 22.64
C LEU A 138 1.50 5.02 24.04
N PRO A 139 1.05 5.67 25.13
CA PRO A 139 0.99 5.03 26.45
C PRO A 139 0.01 3.85 26.50
N GLU A 140 -1.05 3.87 25.69
CA GLU A 140 -2.10 2.83 25.67
C GLU A 140 -1.56 1.52 25.08
N THR A 141 -0.57 1.59 24.18
CA THR A 141 0.03 0.40 23.56
C THR A 141 0.78 -0.50 24.55
N LYS A 142 1.16 0.02 25.74
CA LYS A 142 1.86 -0.77 26.77
C LYS A 142 1.00 -1.88 27.38
N ASN A 143 -0.32 -1.68 27.43
CA ASN A 143 -1.27 -2.63 28.01
C ASN A 143 -2.16 -3.27 26.93
N LEU A 144 -1.84 -3.07 25.65
CA LEU A 144 -2.64 -3.54 24.54
C LEU A 144 -2.62 -5.08 24.50
N GLN A 145 -3.81 -5.68 24.53
CA GLN A 145 -4.01 -7.10 24.28
C GLN A 145 -4.86 -7.27 23.04
N LEU A 146 -4.29 -7.92 22.02
CA LEU A 146 -4.96 -8.20 20.75
C LEU A 146 -5.48 -9.63 20.72
N SER A 147 -6.30 -9.96 19.72
CA SER A 147 -6.93 -11.29 19.63
C SER A 147 -5.92 -12.44 19.48
N SER A 148 -4.71 -12.13 18.99
CA SER A 148 -3.61 -13.08 18.81
C SER A 148 -2.41 -12.67 19.66
N GLU A 149 -1.80 -13.65 20.32
CA GLU A 149 -0.55 -13.46 21.06
C GLU A 149 0.57 -12.96 20.14
N VAL A 150 0.60 -13.42 18.89
CA VAL A 150 1.58 -12.97 17.89
C VAL A 150 1.41 -11.49 17.54
N PHE A 151 0.17 -11.01 17.40
CA PHE A 151 -0.09 -9.59 17.12
C PHE A 151 0.32 -8.73 18.31
N THR A 152 -0.03 -9.18 19.53
CA THR A 152 0.37 -8.51 20.78
C THR A 152 1.89 -8.44 20.90
N PHE A 153 2.57 -9.56 20.67
CA PHE A 153 4.04 -9.67 20.72
C PHE A 153 4.71 -8.76 19.68
N ALA A 154 4.24 -8.77 18.43
CA ALA A 154 4.79 -7.94 17.37
C ALA A 154 4.69 -6.44 17.71
N THR A 155 3.51 -5.98 18.13
CA THR A 155 3.30 -4.58 18.51
C THR A 155 4.17 -4.18 19.70
N ALA A 156 4.22 -5.00 20.76
CA ALA A 156 5.01 -4.71 21.95
C ALA A 156 6.50 -4.56 21.63
N ASN A 157 7.08 -5.51 20.89
CA ASN A 157 8.50 -5.48 20.52
C ASN A 157 8.84 -4.30 19.59
N VAL A 158 7.96 -3.97 18.63
CA VAL A 158 8.16 -2.82 17.74
C VAL A 158 8.14 -1.51 18.54
N VAL A 159 7.16 -1.32 19.42
CA VAL A 159 7.05 -0.11 20.26
C VAL A 159 8.24 0.00 21.22
N GLU A 160 8.60 -1.09 21.90
CA GLU A 160 9.73 -1.13 22.83
C GLU A 160 11.04 -0.77 22.10
N ARG A 161 11.26 -1.33 20.91
CA ARG A 161 12.48 -1.09 20.15
C ARG A 161 12.56 0.33 19.59
N LEU A 162 11.44 0.90 19.15
CA LEU A 162 11.39 2.27 18.63
C LEU A 162 11.56 3.34 19.72
N PHE A 163 10.93 3.17 20.89
CA PHE A 163 10.84 4.25 21.88
C PHE A 163 11.54 4.00 23.22
N SER A 164 11.71 2.75 23.67
CA SER A 164 12.29 2.44 24.99
C SER A 164 13.80 2.18 24.93
N SER A 165 14.29 1.67 23.80
CA SER A 165 15.71 1.32 23.63
C SER A 165 16.62 2.51 23.27
N ARG A 166 16.07 3.73 23.07
CA ARG A 166 16.80 4.86 22.45
C ARG A 166 16.54 6.20 23.16
N PRO A 167 17.43 6.65 24.08
CA PRO A 167 17.17 7.78 24.99
C PRO A 167 17.18 9.19 24.35
N TYR A 168 17.59 9.33 23.09
CA TYR A 168 17.72 10.64 22.42
C TYR A 168 16.60 10.95 21.42
N GLN A 169 15.62 10.06 21.28
CA GLN A 169 14.59 10.19 20.27
C GLN A 169 13.31 10.79 20.82
N LYS A 170 12.80 11.83 20.14
CA LYS A 170 11.50 12.39 20.46
C LYS A 170 10.41 11.59 19.73
N PRO A 171 9.36 11.14 20.43
CA PRO A 171 8.22 10.47 19.80
C PRO A 171 7.59 11.29 18.67
N GLU A 172 7.64 12.63 18.78
CA GLU A 172 7.12 13.60 17.80
C GLU A 172 7.74 13.44 16.39
N ASP A 173 8.95 12.91 16.28
CA ASP A 173 9.63 12.70 14.99
C ASP A 173 9.09 11.47 14.23
N ILE A 174 8.46 10.52 14.93
CA ILE A 174 7.94 9.26 14.38
C ILE A 174 6.40 9.23 14.35
N LEU A 175 5.76 9.75 15.40
CA LEU A 175 4.31 9.69 15.61
C LEU A 175 3.55 10.72 14.77
N CYS A 176 2.33 10.39 14.37
CA CYS A 176 1.45 11.26 13.61
C CYS A 176 0.77 12.28 14.55
N SER A 177 0.68 13.55 14.17
CA SER A 177 -0.07 14.57 14.92
C SER A 177 -1.61 14.44 14.79
N GLY A 178 -2.09 13.40 14.10
CA GLY A 178 -3.50 13.23 13.75
C GLY A 178 -4.35 12.68 14.90
N LYS A 179 -5.66 12.99 14.88
CA LYS A 179 -6.66 12.49 15.85
C LYS A 179 -7.29 11.14 15.49
N THR A 180 -6.74 10.40 14.52
CA THR A 180 -7.30 9.10 14.11
C THR A 180 -6.81 8.01 15.04
N GLU A 181 -7.74 7.40 15.77
CA GLU A 181 -7.48 6.23 16.59
C GLU A 181 -7.00 5.06 15.70
N VAL A 182 -5.79 4.57 15.96
CA VAL A 182 -5.24 3.38 15.29
C VAL A 182 -5.89 2.11 15.83
N ASP A 183 -6.65 1.41 14.97
CA ASP A 183 -7.20 0.08 15.26
C ASP A 183 -6.20 -1.01 14.78
N PHE A 184 -5.32 -1.44 15.68
CA PHE A 184 -4.30 -2.46 15.42
C PHE A 184 -4.91 -3.80 14.98
N GLU A 185 -5.95 -4.24 15.69
CA GLU A 185 -6.60 -5.53 15.44
C GLU A 185 -7.10 -5.60 13.99
N LYS A 186 -7.79 -4.55 13.57
CA LYS A 186 -8.29 -4.40 12.21
C LYS A 186 -7.15 -4.35 11.20
N ALA A 187 -6.06 -3.61 11.47
CA ALA A 187 -4.90 -3.54 10.59
C ALA A 187 -4.24 -4.90 10.38
N PHE A 188 -3.99 -5.66 11.46
CA PHE A 188 -3.41 -7.00 11.38
C PHE A 188 -4.31 -7.97 10.63
N ARG A 189 -5.60 -8.02 10.98
CA ARG A 189 -6.57 -8.90 10.30
C ARG A 189 -6.60 -8.64 8.81
N TYR A 190 -6.54 -7.38 8.39
CA TYR A 190 -6.51 -7.05 6.97
C TYR A 190 -5.24 -7.52 6.28
N SER A 191 -4.07 -7.15 6.79
CA SER A 191 -2.78 -7.54 6.22
C SER A 191 -2.64 -9.05 6.09
N CYS A 192 -3.03 -9.78 7.14
CA CYS A 192 -2.99 -11.24 7.16
C CYS A 192 -3.99 -11.85 6.16
N THR A 193 -5.23 -11.36 6.12
CA THR A 193 -6.26 -11.85 5.18
C THR A 193 -5.83 -11.64 3.72
N ASP A 194 -5.30 -10.46 3.41
CA ASP A 194 -4.90 -10.08 2.06
C ASP A 194 -3.73 -10.95 1.56
N LEU A 195 -2.69 -11.12 2.37
CA LEU A 195 -1.56 -11.99 2.02
C LEU A 195 -1.96 -13.47 1.94
N ALA A 196 -2.82 -13.95 2.87
CA ALA A 196 -3.27 -15.34 2.87
C ALA A 196 -4.10 -15.67 1.63
N ARG A 197 -5.10 -14.85 1.30
CA ARG A 197 -5.93 -15.04 0.09
C ARG A 197 -5.11 -14.96 -1.18
N PHE A 198 -4.18 -13.99 -1.24
CA PHE A 198 -3.25 -13.89 -2.36
C PHE A 198 -2.42 -15.16 -2.53
N THR A 199 -1.86 -15.68 -1.42
CA THR A 199 -1.04 -16.89 -1.44
C THR A 199 -1.84 -18.11 -1.89
N ALA A 200 -3.04 -18.28 -1.35
CA ALA A 200 -3.90 -19.41 -1.71
C ALA A 200 -4.34 -19.34 -3.18
N GLN A 201 -4.67 -18.15 -3.72
CA GLN A 201 -4.91 -18.00 -5.16
C GLN A 201 -3.65 -18.31 -5.98
N PHE A 202 -2.48 -17.80 -5.57
CA PHE A 202 -1.23 -18.07 -6.25
C PHE A 202 -0.90 -19.56 -6.30
N TRP A 203 -1.11 -20.29 -5.20
CA TRP A 203 -0.92 -21.74 -5.14
C TRP A 203 -1.94 -22.49 -6.00
N HIS A 204 -3.14 -21.94 -6.16
CA HIS A 204 -4.13 -22.45 -7.10
C HIS A 204 -3.66 -22.38 -8.54
N GLU A 205 -3.22 -21.20 -8.97
CA GLU A 205 -2.67 -21.00 -10.32
C GLU A 205 -1.42 -21.86 -10.58
N CYS A 206 -0.65 -22.15 -9.53
CA CYS A 206 0.53 -23.00 -9.61
C CYS A 206 0.22 -24.51 -9.49
N GLY A 207 -1.05 -24.90 -9.36
CA GLY A 207 -1.48 -26.30 -9.24
C GLY A 207 -1.06 -26.99 -7.94
N MET A 208 -0.69 -26.24 -6.91
CA MET A 208 -0.31 -26.80 -5.59
C MET A 208 -1.54 -27.09 -4.73
N ILE A 209 -2.56 -26.24 -4.83
CA ILE A 209 -3.90 -26.45 -4.28
C ILE A 209 -4.87 -26.38 -5.46
N VAL A 210 -5.89 -27.21 -5.51
CA VAL A 210 -6.90 -27.13 -6.58
C VAL A 210 -8.23 -26.80 -5.93
N PHE A 211 -8.74 -25.61 -6.24
CA PHE A 211 -10.07 -25.18 -5.85
C PHE A 211 -11.09 -25.64 -6.90
N ASP A 212 -12.29 -25.96 -6.44
CA ASP A 212 -13.43 -26.13 -7.34
C ASP A 212 -13.94 -24.76 -7.84
N GLU A 213 -14.74 -24.77 -8.90
CA GLU A 213 -15.33 -23.55 -9.48
C GLU A 213 -16.24 -22.78 -8.50
N THR A 214 -16.62 -23.39 -7.37
CA THR A 214 -17.50 -22.78 -6.35
C THR A 214 -16.75 -22.12 -5.21
N TYR A 215 -15.44 -22.31 -5.11
CA TYR A 215 -14.64 -21.82 -4.00
C TYR A 215 -14.30 -20.33 -4.16
N LEU A 216 -15.01 -19.49 -3.41
CA LEU A 216 -14.84 -18.03 -3.44
C LEU A 216 -13.78 -17.57 -2.43
N ILE A 217 -12.51 -17.71 -2.80
CA ILE A 217 -11.36 -17.31 -1.95
C ILE A 217 -11.44 -15.86 -1.45
N GLY A 218 -12.06 -14.96 -2.22
CA GLY A 218 -12.28 -13.56 -1.84
C GLY A 218 -13.19 -13.35 -0.62
N HIS A 219 -13.93 -14.38 -0.21
CA HIS A 219 -14.81 -14.37 0.95
C HIS A 219 -14.25 -15.15 2.15
N ALA A 220 -13.28 -16.03 1.96
CA ALA A 220 -12.69 -16.85 3.02
C ALA A 220 -12.02 -16.01 4.11
N THR A 221 -12.21 -16.32 5.38
CA THR A 221 -11.55 -15.57 6.47
C THR A 221 -10.03 -15.82 6.48
N PHE A 222 -9.30 -15.01 7.25
CA PHE A 222 -7.87 -15.26 7.44
C PHE A 222 -7.64 -16.64 8.06
N GLU A 223 -8.42 -17.01 9.08
CA GLU A 223 -8.29 -18.28 9.80
C GLU A 223 -8.55 -19.48 8.89
N GLU A 224 -9.62 -19.42 8.07
CA GLU A 224 -9.93 -20.45 7.08
C GLU A 224 -8.81 -20.62 6.05
N THR A 225 -8.30 -19.50 5.53
CA THR A 225 -7.24 -19.51 4.51
C THR A 225 -5.90 -19.93 5.10
N HIS A 226 -5.61 -19.53 6.34
CA HIS A 226 -4.40 -19.91 7.05
C HIS A 226 -4.38 -21.41 7.29
N LYS A 227 -5.46 -21.96 7.86
CA LYS A 227 -5.63 -23.40 8.05
C LYS A 227 -5.50 -24.18 6.75
N LEU A 228 -6.02 -23.66 5.65
CA LEU A 228 -5.87 -24.29 4.34
C LEU A 228 -4.39 -24.34 3.89
N LEU A 229 -3.65 -23.25 4.07
CA LEU A 229 -2.26 -23.12 3.60
C LEU A 229 -1.25 -23.85 4.49
N THR A 230 -1.51 -23.91 5.80
CA THR A 230 -0.56 -24.46 6.79
C THR A 230 -1.04 -25.76 7.40
N GLY A 231 -2.35 -26.00 7.49
CA GLY A 231 -2.93 -27.04 8.34
C GLY A 231 -2.99 -26.67 9.82
N ASP A 232 -2.51 -25.48 10.19
CA ASP A 232 -2.44 -25.00 11.57
C ASP A 232 -3.63 -24.04 11.83
N ASP A 233 -4.30 -24.20 12.97
CA ASP A 233 -5.48 -23.39 13.34
C ASP A 233 -5.11 -22.02 13.93
N GLU A 234 -3.92 -21.89 14.51
CA GLU A 234 -3.48 -20.68 15.22
C GLU A 234 -2.06 -20.25 14.81
N LEU A 235 -1.80 -18.95 14.95
CA LEU A 235 -0.46 -18.39 14.81
C LEU A 235 0.41 -18.77 16.02
N SER A 236 1.71 -18.95 15.79
CA SER A 236 2.69 -19.32 16.81
C SER A 236 3.84 -18.32 16.86
N VAL A 237 4.16 -17.85 18.07
CA VAL A 237 5.30 -16.95 18.33
C VAL A 237 6.64 -17.60 17.94
N ALA A 238 6.70 -18.93 17.76
CA ALA A 238 7.89 -19.64 17.30
C ALA A 238 8.40 -19.16 15.93
N PHE A 239 7.53 -18.61 15.09
CA PHE A 239 7.91 -18.04 13.79
C PHE A 239 8.28 -16.56 13.85
N LEU A 240 8.23 -15.93 15.03
CA LEU A 240 8.59 -14.53 15.25
C LEU A 240 9.50 -14.34 16.47
N PRO A 241 10.79 -14.73 16.39
CA PRO A 241 11.75 -14.46 17.47
C PRO A 241 11.94 -12.95 17.67
N ALA A 242 12.10 -12.49 18.92
CA ALA A 242 12.34 -11.09 19.27
C ALA A 242 13.52 -10.47 18.48
N ALA A 243 14.61 -11.23 18.34
CA ALA A 243 15.80 -10.83 17.59
C ALA A 243 15.51 -10.49 16.11
N HIS A 244 14.48 -11.08 15.49
CA HIS A 244 14.08 -10.73 14.13
C HIS A 244 13.45 -9.34 14.10
N VAL A 245 12.52 -9.09 15.02
CA VAL A 245 11.81 -7.81 15.13
C VAL A 245 12.82 -6.70 15.41
N GLU A 246 13.73 -6.92 16.36
CA GLU A 246 14.78 -5.97 16.72
C GLU A 246 15.64 -5.60 15.50
N LYS A 247 16.14 -6.59 14.77
CA LYS A 247 16.97 -6.36 13.59
C LYS A 247 16.22 -5.57 12.51
N TRP A 248 15.01 -5.97 12.16
CA TRP A 248 14.25 -5.30 11.09
C TRP A 248 13.88 -3.87 11.49
N VAL A 249 13.52 -3.64 12.76
CA VAL A 249 13.23 -2.30 13.27
C VAL A 249 14.49 -1.44 13.30
N ASP A 250 15.64 -2.00 13.67
CA ASP A 250 16.92 -1.27 13.68
C ASP A 250 17.40 -0.90 12.27
N GLU A 251 17.28 -1.80 11.30
CA GLU A 251 17.58 -1.53 9.89
C GLU A 251 16.68 -0.42 9.34
N LEU A 252 15.38 -0.50 9.65
CA LEU A 252 14.40 0.52 9.27
C LEU A 252 14.74 1.86 9.90
N PHE A 253 15.11 1.86 11.17
CA PHE A 253 15.53 3.04 11.89
C PHE A 253 16.74 3.72 11.27
N GLY A 254 17.74 2.93 10.85
CA GLY A 254 18.93 3.44 10.16
C GLY A 254 18.60 4.27 8.90
N LYS A 255 17.38 4.16 8.37
CA LYS A 255 16.87 4.91 7.22
C LYS A 255 15.90 6.03 7.56
N ILE A 256 15.33 6.09 8.78
CA ILE A 256 14.37 7.12 9.23
C ILE A 256 14.95 8.53 9.17
N THR A 257 16.28 8.70 9.22
CA THR A 257 16.93 10.02 9.12
C THR A 257 16.82 10.68 7.74
N THR A 258 16.25 9.99 6.74
CA THR A 258 15.93 10.58 5.44
C THR A 258 14.53 11.22 5.47
N THR A 259 14.45 12.53 5.21
CA THR A 259 13.27 13.38 5.42
C THR A 259 12.00 12.95 4.66
N SER A 260 12.12 12.14 3.60
CA SER A 260 10.98 11.61 2.83
C SER A 260 10.45 10.26 3.35
N PHE A 261 11.21 9.52 4.16
CA PHE A 261 10.92 8.12 4.51
C PHE A 261 9.72 7.96 5.45
N VAL A 262 9.66 8.77 6.52
CA VAL A 262 8.54 8.75 7.47
C VAL A 262 7.22 9.14 6.78
N GLY A 263 7.28 10.09 5.84
CA GLY A 263 6.13 10.50 5.03
C GLY A 263 5.60 9.37 4.15
N ILE A 264 6.49 8.59 3.53
CA ILE A 264 6.12 7.42 2.70
C ILE A 264 5.39 6.37 3.55
N LEU A 265 5.95 5.98 4.70
CA LEU A 265 5.34 4.97 5.56
C LEU A 265 3.99 5.39 6.12
N ARG A 266 3.85 6.67 6.49
CA ARG A 266 2.56 7.23 6.92
C ARG A 266 1.53 7.34 5.78
N SER A 267 1.96 7.35 4.52
CA SER A 267 1.04 7.32 3.37
C SER A 267 0.49 5.92 3.09
N GLU A 268 1.11 4.86 3.62
CA GLU A 268 0.60 3.50 3.47
C GLU A 268 -0.70 3.32 4.28
N PRO A 269 -1.77 2.79 3.67
CA PRO A 269 -3.03 2.61 4.38
C PRO A 269 -2.97 1.43 5.35
N LEU A 270 -3.38 1.62 6.60
CA LEU A 270 -3.56 0.54 7.60
C LEU A 270 -4.68 -0.45 7.28
N GLY A 271 -5.52 -0.13 6.29
CA GLY A 271 -6.64 -0.95 5.88
C GLY A 271 -6.80 -0.97 4.37
N TYR A 272 -6.63 -2.15 3.80
CA TYR A 272 -6.84 -2.41 2.38
C TYR A 272 -8.35 -2.43 2.04
N ARG A 273 -8.74 -1.82 0.91
CA ARG A 273 -10.11 -1.95 0.35
C ARG A 273 -10.06 -2.73 -0.95
N ARG A 274 -10.97 -3.70 -1.07
CA ARG A 274 -11.06 -4.73 -2.11
C ARG A 274 -10.60 -4.27 -3.49
N PHE A 275 -9.72 -5.07 -4.10
CA PHE A 275 -9.51 -5.09 -5.55
C PHE A 275 -10.86 -5.35 -6.21
N THR A 276 -11.42 -4.33 -6.86
CA THR A 276 -12.57 -4.51 -7.73
C THR A 276 -12.07 -4.14 -9.12
N LEU A 277 -11.88 -5.14 -9.98
CA LEU A 277 -11.68 -4.88 -11.39
C LEU A 277 -12.89 -4.09 -11.90
N LEU A 278 -12.65 -3.27 -12.90
CA LEU A 278 -13.69 -2.64 -13.68
C LEU A 278 -14.69 -3.71 -14.14
N GLU A 279 -15.95 -3.58 -13.73
CA GLU A 279 -17.03 -4.33 -14.34
C GLU A 279 -17.19 -3.84 -15.78
N LEU A 280 -16.80 -4.69 -16.74
CA LEU A 280 -16.89 -4.38 -18.15
C LEU A 280 -18.34 -4.59 -18.63
N PRO A 281 -18.84 -3.77 -19.58
CA PRO A 281 -20.10 -4.02 -20.25
C PRO A 281 -20.11 -5.41 -20.92
N HIS A 282 -21.29 -6.03 -21.01
CA HIS A 282 -21.44 -7.33 -21.67
C HIS A 282 -21.19 -7.28 -23.19
N SER A 283 -21.33 -6.10 -23.81
CA SER A 283 -21.04 -5.88 -25.23
C SER A 283 -19.72 -5.12 -25.41
N TYR A 284 -18.87 -5.61 -26.31
CA TYR A 284 -17.68 -4.87 -26.73
C TYR A 284 -18.05 -3.56 -27.41
N ASP A 285 -19.20 -3.48 -28.10
CA ASP A 285 -19.64 -2.25 -28.78
C ASP A 285 -19.91 -1.12 -27.78
N ASP A 286 -20.39 -1.44 -26.58
CA ASP A 286 -20.60 -0.46 -25.51
C ASP A 286 -19.25 0.05 -24.99
N LEU A 287 -18.29 -0.86 -24.77
CA LEU A 287 -16.92 -0.50 -24.41
C LEU A 287 -16.26 0.36 -25.50
N PHE A 288 -16.41 -0.04 -26.76
CA PHE A 288 -15.86 0.67 -27.90
C PHE A 288 -16.48 2.06 -28.04
N ALA A 289 -17.81 2.19 -27.95
CA ALA A 289 -18.51 3.48 -28.00
C ALA A 289 -18.09 4.42 -26.86
N LEU A 290 -17.76 3.87 -25.69
CA LEU A 290 -17.29 4.63 -24.54
C LEU A 290 -15.86 5.16 -24.72
N TYR A 291 -14.96 4.45 -25.39
CA TYR A 291 -13.52 4.81 -25.42
C TYR A 291 -12.99 5.21 -26.80
N PHE A 292 -13.71 4.92 -27.88
CA PHE A 292 -13.28 5.24 -29.24
C PHE A 292 -13.14 6.74 -29.47
N GLY A 293 -12.00 7.15 -30.02
CA GLY A 293 -11.75 8.55 -30.39
C GLY A 293 -11.63 9.51 -29.20
N ARG A 294 -11.62 9.01 -27.96
CA ARG A 294 -11.43 9.85 -26.77
C ARG A 294 -9.99 10.28 -26.62
N ASP A 295 -9.80 11.51 -26.15
CA ASP A 295 -8.49 12.02 -25.79
C ASP A 295 -7.98 11.31 -24.53
N CYS A 296 -6.71 10.93 -24.54
CA CYS A 296 -6.03 10.46 -23.34
C CYS A 296 -6.04 11.57 -22.28
N PHE A 297 -6.45 11.23 -21.06
CA PHE A 297 -6.46 12.18 -19.95
C PHE A 297 -5.07 12.72 -19.61
N MET A 298 -4.01 11.93 -19.84
CA MET A 298 -2.64 12.31 -19.52
C MET A 298 -2.03 13.29 -20.53
N CYS A 299 -2.32 13.14 -21.83
CA CYS A 299 -1.68 13.96 -22.88
C CYS A 299 -2.65 14.79 -23.72
N CYS A 300 -3.96 14.67 -23.48
CA CYS A 300 -5.04 15.33 -24.22
C CYS A 300 -4.99 15.06 -25.75
N GLN A 301 -4.48 13.89 -26.17
CA GLN A 301 -4.48 13.47 -27.57
C GLN A 301 -5.19 12.13 -27.72
N VAL A 302 -5.88 11.92 -28.85
CA VAL A 302 -6.50 10.64 -29.19
C VAL A 302 -5.42 9.54 -29.33
N PRO A 303 -5.45 8.47 -28.52
CA PRO A 303 -4.49 7.36 -28.59
C PRO A 303 -4.55 6.66 -29.94
N ARG A 304 -3.39 6.30 -30.52
CA ARG A 304 -3.36 5.40 -31.70
C ARG A 304 -3.50 3.94 -31.28
N MET A 305 -2.94 3.59 -30.13
CA MET A 305 -3.08 2.28 -29.49
C MET A 305 -3.66 2.42 -28.08
N PRO A 306 -5.00 2.53 -27.96
CA PRO A 306 -5.68 2.66 -26.68
C PRO A 306 -5.72 1.32 -25.92
N PHE A 307 -5.34 1.37 -24.65
CA PHE A 307 -5.55 0.32 -23.65
C PHE A 307 -6.42 0.87 -22.54
N ILE A 308 -7.28 0.05 -21.96
CA ILE A 308 -8.06 0.44 -20.77
C ILE A 308 -7.42 -0.27 -19.58
N CYS A 309 -6.98 0.49 -18.59
CA CYS A 309 -6.52 -0.10 -17.34
C CYS A 309 -7.74 -0.66 -16.59
N LEU A 310 -7.82 -1.97 -16.37
CA LEU A 310 -8.97 -2.58 -15.68
C LEU A 310 -9.04 -2.25 -14.18
N LEU A 311 -8.04 -1.57 -13.64
CA LEU A 311 -8.05 -1.11 -12.26
C LEU A 311 -8.65 0.30 -12.15
N CYS A 312 -8.20 1.22 -13.00
CA CYS A 312 -8.58 2.64 -12.92
C CYS A 312 -9.48 3.12 -14.05
N ALA A 313 -9.73 2.25 -15.03
CA ALA A 313 -10.53 2.49 -16.23
C ALA A 313 -10.04 3.68 -17.08
N VAL A 314 -8.79 4.12 -16.83
CA VAL A 314 -8.07 5.12 -17.62
C VAL A 314 -7.67 4.55 -18.96
N LEU A 315 -7.85 5.37 -19.99
CA LEU A 315 -7.35 5.14 -21.33
C LEU A 315 -5.85 5.42 -21.39
N CYS A 316 -5.05 4.35 -21.42
CA CYS A 316 -3.60 4.36 -21.56
C CYS A 316 -3.21 4.27 -23.03
N CYS A 317 -2.13 4.95 -23.41
CA CYS A 317 -1.52 4.81 -24.73
C CYS A 317 -0.26 3.94 -24.63
N LEU A 318 -0.09 3.01 -25.56
CA LEU A 318 1.22 2.33 -25.73
C LEU A 318 2.26 3.28 -26.37
N ASP A 319 1.81 4.34 -27.03
CA ASP A 319 2.66 5.38 -27.57
C ASP A 319 3.30 6.18 -26.43
N ASN A 320 4.56 6.60 -26.59
CA ASN A 320 5.39 7.36 -25.62
C ASN A 320 4.76 8.66 -25.07
N CYS A 321 3.52 9.01 -25.41
CA CYS A 321 2.80 10.17 -24.87
C CYS A 321 2.38 10.01 -23.39
N CYS A 322 2.32 8.78 -22.86
CA CYS A 322 1.94 8.49 -21.47
C CYS A 322 3.10 7.95 -20.61
N ALA A 323 4.29 7.80 -21.19
CA ALA A 323 5.50 7.46 -20.45
C ALA A 323 5.87 8.67 -19.57
N MET A 324 5.33 8.70 -18.36
CA MET A 324 5.61 9.60 -17.24
C MET A 324 6.71 10.64 -17.55
N VAL A 325 6.28 11.86 -17.88
CA VAL A 325 7.14 13.04 -17.80
C VAL A 325 7.38 13.30 -16.32
N VAL A 326 8.29 12.54 -15.71
CA VAL A 326 8.98 13.00 -14.50
C VAL A 326 9.97 14.05 -14.99
N ARG A 327 9.52 15.30 -15.08
CA ARG A 327 10.43 16.43 -15.30
C ARG A 327 11.30 16.55 -14.05
N GLY A 328 12.51 16.02 -14.16
CA GLY A 328 13.68 16.54 -13.47
C GLY A 328 13.71 16.35 -11.96
N GLU A 329 13.85 15.12 -11.50
CA GLU A 329 14.58 14.83 -10.26
C GLU A 329 15.58 13.71 -10.56
N THR A 330 16.87 14.03 -10.57
CA THR A 330 17.90 13.03 -10.32
C THR A 330 17.69 12.60 -8.88
N ALA A 331 17.08 11.43 -8.67
CA ALA A 331 17.00 10.83 -7.35
C ALA A 331 18.44 10.59 -6.86
N ASP A 332 18.93 11.46 -5.99
CA ASP A 332 20.30 11.40 -5.46
C ASP A 332 20.52 10.19 -4.53
N ASN A 333 19.49 9.39 -4.26
CA ASN A 333 19.60 8.14 -3.50
C ASN A 333 18.95 6.96 -4.26
N GLU A 334 19.75 5.92 -4.48
CA GLU A 334 19.32 4.67 -5.11
C GLU A 334 18.15 4.00 -4.38
N VAL A 335 18.10 4.13 -3.05
CA VAL A 335 17.01 3.65 -2.19
C VAL A 335 15.67 4.33 -2.52
N GLU A 336 15.67 5.66 -2.72
CA GLU A 336 14.44 6.40 -3.00
C GLU A 336 13.92 6.11 -4.42
N ARG A 337 14.83 5.88 -5.37
CA ARG A 337 14.47 5.41 -6.71
C ARG A 337 13.85 4.01 -6.68
N ILE A 338 14.41 3.08 -5.89
CA ILE A 338 13.88 1.72 -5.74
C ILE A 338 12.50 1.74 -5.07
N LEU A 339 12.36 2.49 -3.97
CA LEU A 339 11.08 2.65 -3.26
C LEU A 339 9.98 3.31 -4.12
N ARG A 340 10.35 4.23 -5.03
CA ARG A 340 9.39 4.82 -5.99
C ARG A 340 9.09 3.92 -7.19
N SER A 341 10.00 2.98 -7.50
CA SER A 341 9.84 2.03 -8.61
C SER A 341 9.11 0.74 -8.23
N GLU A 342 9.15 0.34 -6.96
CA GLU A 342 8.24 -0.68 -6.42
C GLU A 342 6.90 -0.03 -6.04
N PRO A 343 5.76 -0.63 -6.39
CA PRO A 343 4.47 -0.16 -5.90
C PRO A 343 4.34 -0.49 -4.41
N LEU A 344 4.87 0.36 -3.53
CA LEU A 344 4.85 0.19 -2.07
C LEU A 344 3.47 0.31 -1.42
N GLY A 345 2.42 0.52 -2.21
CA GLY A 345 1.06 0.57 -1.71
C GLY A 345 0.06 0.43 -2.83
N TYR A 346 -0.96 -0.39 -2.60
CA TYR A 346 -2.11 -0.45 -3.48
C TYR A 346 -2.99 0.78 -3.33
N ARG A 347 -3.33 1.38 -4.46
CA ARG A 347 -4.18 2.56 -4.55
C ARG A 347 -5.62 2.12 -4.81
N ARG A 348 -6.56 2.63 -4.02
CA ARG A 348 -7.99 2.44 -4.29
C ARG A 348 -8.34 3.14 -5.60
N PHE A 349 -8.91 2.39 -6.52
CA PHE A 349 -9.50 2.95 -7.73
C PHE A 349 -11.02 3.12 -7.63
N THR A 350 -11.63 2.59 -6.57
CA THR A 350 -13.02 2.87 -6.20
C THR A 350 -13.08 4.10 -5.30
N LEU A 351 -13.99 5.03 -5.60
CA LEU A 351 -14.23 6.20 -4.77
C LEU A 351 -14.70 5.80 -3.36
N LEU A 352 -14.29 6.58 -2.38
CA LEU A 352 -14.63 6.50 -0.97
C LEU A 352 -16.14 6.29 -0.78
N GLU A 353 -16.51 5.35 0.09
CA GLU A 353 -17.87 5.30 0.65
C GLU A 353 -18.06 6.51 1.56
N LEU A 354 -19.06 7.31 1.22
CA LEU A 354 -19.36 8.55 1.89
C LEU A 354 -20.46 8.32 2.94
N PRO A 355 -20.41 8.98 4.10
CA PRO A 355 -21.51 8.96 5.07
C PRO A 355 -22.83 9.42 4.45
N HIS A 356 -23.96 8.93 4.97
CA HIS A 356 -25.27 9.32 4.47
C HIS A 356 -25.59 10.80 4.76
N SER A 357 -25.19 11.34 5.92
CA SER A 357 -25.33 12.76 6.24
C SER A 357 -24.05 13.53 5.91
N TYR A 358 -24.18 14.69 5.28
CA TYR A 358 -23.04 15.58 5.09
C TYR A 358 -22.49 16.10 6.42
N ASP A 359 -23.34 16.29 7.43
CA ASP A 359 -22.91 16.75 8.75
C ASP A 359 -21.98 15.73 9.43
N ASP A 360 -22.24 14.43 9.22
CA ASP A 360 -21.37 13.36 9.73
C ASP A 360 -20.00 13.41 9.04
N LEU A 361 -19.98 13.57 7.71
CA LEU A 361 -18.74 13.75 6.96
C LEU A 361 -18.00 15.02 7.41
N PHE A 362 -18.71 16.14 7.54
CA PHE A 362 -18.12 17.40 7.97
C PHE A 362 -17.54 17.26 9.37
N ALA A 363 -18.27 16.71 10.33
CA ALA A 363 -17.80 16.46 11.70
C ALA A 363 -16.57 15.55 11.74
N LEU A 364 -16.49 14.55 10.83
CA LEU A 364 -15.33 13.69 10.73
C LEU A 364 -14.06 14.46 10.39
N TYR A 365 -14.10 15.46 9.53
CA TYR A 365 -12.91 16.16 9.01
C TYR A 365 -12.73 17.59 9.53
N PHE A 366 -13.76 18.19 10.11
CA PHE A 366 -13.74 19.57 10.57
C PHE A 366 -12.67 19.80 11.65
N GLY A 367 -11.87 20.85 11.46
CA GLY A 367 -10.81 21.21 12.41
C GLY A 367 -9.67 20.21 12.50
N ARG A 368 -9.55 19.25 11.57
CA ARG A 368 -8.37 18.41 11.45
C ARG A 368 -7.23 19.16 10.79
N ASP A 369 -6.03 18.89 11.25
CA ASP A 369 -4.81 19.44 10.67
C ASP A 369 -4.48 18.75 9.35
N CYS A 370 -3.98 19.54 8.40
CA CYS A 370 -3.35 19.02 7.19
C CYS A 370 -2.14 18.17 7.58
N PHE A 371 -1.97 17.03 6.91
CA PHE A 371 -0.85 16.13 7.15
C PHE A 371 0.51 16.74 6.76
N MET A 372 0.53 17.67 5.79
CA MET A 372 1.76 18.25 5.26
C MET A 372 2.26 19.45 6.07
N CYS A 373 1.37 20.37 6.45
CA CYS A 373 1.75 21.60 7.15
C CYS A 373 1.36 21.62 8.63
N CYS A 374 0.66 20.59 9.13
CA CYS A 374 0.17 20.50 10.51
C CYS A 374 -0.70 21.72 10.93
N GLN A 375 -1.37 22.35 9.97
CA GLN A 375 -2.33 23.44 10.22
C GLN A 375 -3.71 23.05 9.73
N VAL A 376 -4.76 23.52 10.41
CA VAL A 376 -6.14 23.38 9.95
C VAL A 376 -6.30 24.07 8.59
N PRO A 377 -6.66 23.34 7.52
CA PRO A 377 -6.82 23.91 6.19
C PRO A 377 -7.93 24.97 6.17
N ARG A 378 -7.66 26.11 5.51
CA ARG A 378 -8.71 27.11 5.22
C ARG A 378 -9.66 26.65 4.11
N MET A 379 -9.12 25.93 3.13
CA MET A 379 -9.88 25.32 2.04
C MET A 379 -9.62 23.82 2.02
N PRO A 380 -10.27 23.06 2.93
CA PRO A 380 -10.08 21.62 3.04
C PRO A 380 -10.71 20.86 1.88
N PHE A 381 -9.91 19.99 1.25
CA PHE A 381 -10.29 19.08 0.18
C PHE A 381 -10.08 17.64 0.66
N ILE A 382 -11.09 16.78 0.49
CA ILE A 382 -10.94 15.34 0.77
C ILE A 382 -10.69 14.63 -0.55
N CYS A 383 -9.56 13.95 -0.69
CA CYS A 383 -9.32 13.06 -1.81
C CYS A 383 -10.24 11.84 -1.71
N LEU A 384 -11.14 11.65 -2.68
CA LEU A 384 -12.08 10.53 -2.67
C LEU A 384 -11.43 9.19 -3.01
N LEU A 385 -10.15 9.16 -3.38
CA LEU A 385 -9.40 7.92 -3.62
C LEU A 385 -8.83 7.36 -2.30
N CYS A 386 -8.15 8.20 -1.53
CA CYS A 386 -7.42 7.77 -0.33
C CYS A 386 -7.99 8.31 1.00
N ALA A 387 -8.99 9.20 0.95
CA ALA A 387 -9.61 9.87 2.09
C ALA A 387 -8.70 10.88 2.84
N VAL A 388 -7.55 11.26 2.28
CA VAL A 388 -6.64 12.27 2.83
C VAL A 388 -7.24 13.67 2.70
N LEU A 389 -7.03 14.48 3.74
CA LEU A 389 -7.39 15.89 3.78
C LEU A 389 -6.22 16.75 3.24
N CYS A 390 -6.47 17.49 2.17
CA CYS A 390 -5.51 18.35 1.49
C CYS A 390 -5.88 19.84 1.62
N CYS A 391 -4.86 20.69 1.67
CA CYS A 391 -4.92 22.13 1.58
C CYS A 391 -4.90 22.60 0.12
N LEU A 392 -5.96 23.27 -0.30
CA LEU A 392 -5.93 24.00 -1.58
C LEU A 392 -5.22 25.38 -1.47
N ASP A 393 -4.93 25.86 -0.26
CA ASP A 393 -4.31 27.17 -0.04
C ASP A 393 -2.76 27.09 -0.09
N ASN A 394 -2.10 28.24 -0.14
CA ASN A 394 -0.65 28.37 -0.28
C ASN A 394 0.16 27.90 0.94
N CYS A 395 -0.47 27.47 2.03
CA CYS A 395 0.24 27.04 3.24
C CYS A 395 1.07 25.76 3.05
N CYS A 396 0.75 24.96 2.03
CA CYS A 396 1.48 23.74 1.67
C CYS A 396 2.24 23.87 0.34
N ALA A 397 2.37 25.07 -0.20
CA ALA A 397 3.07 25.31 -1.46
C ALA A 397 4.59 25.17 -1.25
N MET A 398 5.24 24.27 -2.01
CA MET A 398 6.67 23.99 -1.92
C MET A 398 7.47 24.75 -2.99
N VAL A 399 8.13 25.85 -2.65
CA VAL A 399 8.88 26.65 -3.63
C VAL A 399 10.05 25.84 -4.21
N VAL A 400 9.98 25.51 -5.50
CA VAL A 400 11.08 24.88 -6.24
C VAL A 400 11.65 25.90 -7.24
N ARG A 401 12.92 26.28 -7.05
CA ARG A 401 13.75 27.03 -8.02
C ARG A 401 13.15 28.34 -8.59
N GLY A 402 12.32 29.05 -7.84
CA GLY A 402 11.86 30.40 -8.21
C GLY A 402 10.67 30.45 -9.18
N GLU A 403 10.07 29.31 -9.50
CA GLU A 403 8.74 29.23 -10.15
C GLU A 403 7.69 28.82 -9.09
N THR A 404 6.44 29.25 -9.27
CA THR A 404 5.36 28.96 -8.31
C THR A 404 5.12 27.46 -8.20
N ALA A 405 5.22 26.99 -6.97
CA ALA A 405 5.06 25.61 -6.54
C ALA A 405 3.69 25.00 -6.87
N ASP A 406 3.68 23.70 -7.16
CA ASP A 406 2.47 22.87 -7.04
C ASP A 406 1.91 22.98 -5.62
N ASN A 407 0.62 23.29 -5.49
CA ASN A 407 -0.08 23.21 -4.20
C ASN A 407 -0.30 21.74 -3.81
N GLU A 408 -0.71 21.51 -2.55
CA GLU A 408 -0.89 20.15 -2.03
C GLU A 408 -1.86 19.32 -2.87
N VAL A 409 -2.94 19.92 -3.40
CA VAL A 409 -3.95 19.21 -4.19
C VAL A 409 -3.37 18.72 -5.51
N GLU A 410 -2.59 19.53 -6.22
CA GLU A 410 -1.92 19.11 -7.46
C GLU A 410 -0.85 18.05 -7.21
N ARG A 411 0.00 18.25 -6.18
CA ARG A 411 1.00 17.27 -5.78
C ARG A 411 0.36 15.94 -5.37
N HIS A 412 -0.69 15.99 -4.54
CA HIS A 412 -1.43 14.81 -4.12
C HIS A 412 -2.14 14.12 -5.29
N THR A 413 -2.56 14.87 -6.31
CA THR A 413 -3.13 14.30 -7.54
C THR A 413 -2.09 13.44 -8.27
N MET A 414 -0.84 13.90 -8.36
CA MET A 414 0.26 13.13 -8.93
C MET A 414 0.58 11.90 -8.08
N GLU A 415 0.69 12.08 -6.76
CA GLU A 415 1.08 11.02 -5.83
C GLU A 415 0.00 9.97 -5.59
N CYS A 416 -1.27 10.36 -5.49
CA CYS A 416 -2.38 9.45 -5.16
C CYS A 416 -3.06 8.89 -6.40
N GLY A 417 -3.25 9.73 -7.42
CA GLY A 417 -4.06 9.41 -8.59
C GLY A 417 -3.29 9.23 -9.89
N GLY A 418 -1.95 9.37 -9.85
CA GLY A 418 -1.12 9.25 -11.06
C GLY A 418 -1.36 10.38 -12.07
N GLY A 419 -1.80 11.55 -11.60
CA GLY A 419 -2.06 12.72 -12.44
C GLY A 419 -3.55 13.06 -12.64
N ILE A 420 -4.47 12.26 -12.07
CA ILE A 420 -5.91 12.52 -12.07
C ILE A 420 -6.46 12.33 -10.66
N GLY A 421 -7.23 13.30 -10.14
CA GLY A 421 -7.77 13.27 -8.79
C GLY A 421 -9.24 13.63 -8.74
N CYS A 422 -9.96 13.01 -7.82
CA CYS A 422 -11.37 13.31 -7.51
C CYS A 422 -11.44 13.78 -6.06
N PHE A 423 -11.86 15.02 -5.85
CA PHE A 423 -11.85 15.66 -4.54
C PHE A 423 -13.24 16.16 -4.16
N LEU A 424 -13.56 16.11 -2.87
CA LEU A 424 -14.72 16.76 -2.29
C LEU A 424 -14.28 17.98 -1.47
N SER A 425 -14.80 19.15 -1.81
CA SER A 425 -14.56 20.39 -1.06
C SER A 425 -15.48 20.46 0.15
N LEU A 426 -14.93 20.49 1.37
CA LEU A 426 -15.72 20.57 2.60
C LEU A 426 -16.41 21.93 2.81
N THR A 427 -15.93 22.98 2.16
CA THR A 427 -16.53 24.34 2.26
C THR A 427 -17.68 24.55 1.29
N THR A 428 -17.78 23.74 0.22
CA THR A 428 -18.75 23.95 -0.85
C THR A 428 -19.62 22.74 -1.17
N SER A 429 -19.29 21.56 -0.62
CA SER A 429 -19.82 20.24 -0.99
C SER A 429 -19.57 19.81 -2.44
N LEU A 430 -18.82 20.60 -3.22
CA LEU A 430 -18.57 20.30 -4.63
C LEU A 430 -17.52 19.21 -4.81
N ILE A 431 -17.79 18.35 -5.77
CA ILE A 431 -16.83 17.42 -6.35
C ILE A 431 -16.03 18.15 -7.43
N VAL A 432 -14.71 18.13 -7.26
CA VAL A 432 -13.73 18.74 -8.16
C VAL A 432 -12.87 17.64 -8.76
N ILE A 433 -12.79 17.62 -10.09
CA ILE A 433 -11.87 16.75 -10.83
C ILE A 433 -10.63 17.56 -11.16
N VAL A 434 -9.46 17.06 -10.77
CA VAL A 434 -8.15 17.70 -11.00
C VAL A 434 -7.35 16.81 -11.93
N CYS A 435 -6.77 17.39 -12.98
CA CYS A 435 -5.94 16.68 -13.94
C CYS A 435 -4.99 17.65 -14.64
N ASN A 436 -3.68 17.36 -14.64
CA ASN A 436 -2.67 18.09 -15.42
C ASN A 436 -2.79 19.62 -15.37
N HIS A 437 -2.71 20.21 -14.17
CA HIS A 437 -2.87 21.64 -13.93
C HIS A 437 -4.20 22.23 -14.43
N LYS A 438 -5.23 21.40 -14.57
CA LYS A 438 -6.61 21.80 -14.84
C LYS A 438 -7.53 21.27 -13.75
N ALA A 439 -8.64 21.96 -13.56
CA ALA A 439 -9.71 21.55 -12.68
C ALA A 439 -11.08 21.70 -13.36
N ALA A 440 -12.04 20.88 -12.95
CA ALA A 440 -13.44 20.94 -13.39
C ALA A 440 -14.38 20.72 -12.20
N PHE A 441 -15.60 21.25 -12.28
CA PHE A 441 -16.64 21.00 -11.28
C PHE A 441 -17.63 19.96 -11.79
N TRP A 442 -17.73 18.84 -11.08
CA TRP A 442 -18.69 17.79 -11.37
C TRP A 442 -20.08 18.10 -10.79
N GLY A 443 -20.13 18.74 -9.62
CA GLY A 443 -21.36 19.04 -8.86
C GLY A 443 -21.30 18.44 -7.46
N SER A 444 -22.42 18.39 -6.73
CA SER A 444 -22.48 17.75 -5.41
C SER A 444 -23.15 16.38 -5.45
N VAL A 445 -22.63 15.43 -4.68
CA VAL A 445 -23.30 14.14 -4.40
C VAL A 445 -24.23 14.23 -3.19
N TYR A 446 -24.19 15.34 -2.44
CA TYR A 446 -25.03 15.61 -1.29
C TYR A 446 -26.12 16.62 -1.66
N LEU A 447 -27.38 16.27 -1.40
CA LEU A 447 -28.55 17.06 -1.77
C LEU A 447 -29.45 17.30 -0.57
N ASP A 448 -30.20 18.39 -0.59
CA ASP A 448 -31.23 18.63 0.42
C ASP A 448 -32.43 17.68 0.25
N SER A 449 -33.40 17.76 1.17
CA SER A 449 -34.63 16.96 1.12
C SER A 449 -35.49 17.13 -0.14
N HIS A 450 -35.24 18.18 -0.94
CA HIS A 450 -35.91 18.45 -2.20
C HIS A 450 -35.06 18.03 -3.42
N GLY A 451 -33.86 17.49 -3.21
CA GLY A 451 -32.95 17.07 -4.27
C GLY A 451 -32.12 18.22 -4.87
N GLU A 452 -32.05 19.36 -4.18
CA GLU A 452 -31.27 20.52 -4.62
C GLU A 452 -29.87 20.53 -3.98
N GLU A 453 -28.89 21.06 -4.71
CA GLU A 453 -27.58 21.35 -4.13
C GLU A 453 -27.65 22.59 -3.23
N ASP A 454 -26.92 22.60 -2.11
CA ASP A 454 -26.69 23.82 -1.32
C ASP A 454 -25.32 24.41 -1.69
N ARG A 455 -25.33 25.23 -2.74
CA ARG A 455 -24.11 25.84 -3.30
C ARG A 455 -23.41 26.68 -2.24
N ASN A 456 -22.13 26.38 -1.99
CA ASN A 456 -21.33 27.01 -0.94
C ASN A 456 -21.94 26.91 0.47
N LEU A 457 -22.84 25.93 0.70
CA LEU A 457 -23.51 25.69 1.98
C LEU A 457 -24.21 26.94 2.56
N ARG A 458 -24.63 27.87 1.70
CA ARG A 458 -25.16 29.18 2.13
C ARG A 458 -26.56 29.10 2.72
N ARG A 459 -27.36 28.12 2.32
CA ARG A 459 -28.73 27.94 2.83
C ARG A 459 -28.71 27.27 4.21
N GLY A 460 -27.65 26.55 4.53
CA GLY A 460 -27.49 25.83 5.80
C GLY A 460 -28.50 24.69 5.94
N LYS A 461 -28.93 24.10 4.83
CA LYS A 461 -29.87 22.99 4.86
C LYS A 461 -29.14 21.68 5.16
N PRO A 462 -29.76 20.74 5.89
CA PRO A 462 -29.25 19.39 6.00
C PRO A 462 -29.12 18.75 4.60
N LEU A 463 -27.96 18.16 4.32
CA LEU A 463 -27.68 17.50 3.06
C LEU A 463 -27.45 16.00 3.27
N PHE A 464 -27.98 15.21 2.34
CA PHE A 464 -27.92 13.76 2.37
C PHE A 464 -27.34 13.21 1.08
N LEU A 465 -26.59 12.11 1.21
CA LEU A 465 -25.95 11.44 0.09
C LEU A 465 -27.01 10.92 -0.88
N SER A 466 -26.91 11.35 -2.13
CA SER A 466 -27.74 10.82 -3.21
C SER A 466 -27.05 9.62 -3.84
N GLU A 467 -27.52 8.41 -3.53
CA GLU A 467 -27.01 7.17 -4.13
C GLU A 467 -27.00 7.21 -5.66
N ARG A 468 -28.02 7.83 -6.26
CA ARG A 468 -28.09 8.04 -7.71
C ARG A 468 -26.94 8.89 -8.24
N ARG A 469 -26.61 9.99 -7.55
CA ARG A 469 -25.49 10.87 -7.96
C ARG A 469 -24.14 10.22 -7.67
N LEU A 470 -23.99 9.52 -6.55
CA LEU A 470 -22.76 8.80 -6.24
C LEU A 470 -22.50 7.67 -7.25
N ALA A 471 -23.51 6.90 -7.63
CA ALA A 471 -23.41 5.89 -8.69
C ALA A 471 -23.00 6.52 -10.02
N ARG A 472 -23.58 7.67 -10.39
CA ARG A 472 -23.16 8.41 -11.58
C ARG A 472 -21.72 8.90 -11.47
N LEU A 473 -21.31 9.50 -10.35
CA LEU A 473 -19.94 9.95 -10.15
C LEU A 473 -18.95 8.78 -10.27
N ARG A 474 -19.27 7.62 -9.70
CA ARG A 474 -18.48 6.40 -9.84
C ARG A 474 -18.40 5.96 -11.29
N SER A 475 -19.50 5.97 -12.03
CA SER A 475 -19.52 5.68 -13.47
C SER A 475 -18.68 6.67 -14.27
N ASP A 476 -18.85 7.97 -14.04
CA ASP A 476 -18.11 9.04 -14.72
C ASP A 476 -16.60 8.95 -14.40
N TRP A 477 -16.25 8.63 -13.15
CA TRP A 477 -14.87 8.40 -12.72
C TRP A 477 -14.28 7.16 -13.37
N VAL A 478 -15.01 6.06 -13.38
CA VAL A 478 -14.59 4.82 -14.01
C VAL A 478 -14.41 5.02 -15.52
N MET A 479 -15.45 5.46 -16.22
CA MET A 479 -15.39 5.64 -17.67
C MET A 479 -14.49 6.81 -18.09
N GLN A 480 -13.97 7.57 -17.11
CA GLN A 480 -13.34 8.86 -17.30
C GLN A 480 -14.17 9.70 -18.29
N SER A 481 -15.49 9.74 -18.07
CA SER A 481 -16.46 10.44 -18.90
C SER A 481 -17.02 11.60 -18.10
N PHE A 482 -16.49 12.79 -18.32
CA PHE A 482 -16.93 14.01 -17.64
C PHE A 482 -17.75 14.89 -18.59
N ASP A 483 -18.75 14.30 -19.23
CA ASP A 483 -19.55 14.98 -20.27
C ASP A 483 -20.55 15.97 -19.68
N GLN A 484 -21.06 15.67 -18.49
CA GLN A 484 -22.08 16.45 -17.78
C GLN A 484 -21.48 17.16 -16.55
N LEU A 485 -20.41 17.93 -16.78
CA LEU A 485 -19.79 18.78 -15.76
C LEU A 485 -20.61 20.06 -15.55
N ASN A 486 -20.75 20.48 -14.29
CA ASN A 486 -21.28 21.79 -13.93
C ASN A 486 -20.35 22.92 -14.41
N LEU A 487 -19.04 22.70 -14.43
CA LEU A 487 -18.07 23.60 -15.07
C LEU A 487 -16.97 22.78 -15.76
N LYS A 488 -16.81 22.99 -17.07
CA LYS A 488 -15.78 22.33 -17.88
C LYS A 488 -14.37 22.67 -17.40
N PHE A 489 -13.39 21.86 -17.80
CA PHE A 489 -11.99 22.04 -17.40
C PHE A 489 -11.47 23.46 -17.66
N PHE A 490 -10.88 24.06 -16.64
CA PHE A 490 -10.23 25.37 -16.62
C PHE A 490 -8.84 25.26 -15.97
N SER A 491 -7.99 26.28 -16.13
CA SER A 491 -6.64 26.31 -15.50
C SER A 491 -6.75 26.19 -13.98
N PHE A 492 -5.97 25.30 -13.36
CA PHE A 492 -6.00 25.06 -11.92
C PHE A 492 -5.79 26.33 -11.10
N GLU A 493 -5.00 27.28 -11.59
CA GLU A 493 -4.77 28.59 -10.96
C GLU A 493 -6.08 29.35 -10.65
N ASN A 494 -7.13 29.11 -11.45
CA ASN A 494 -8.45 29.75 -11.26
C ASN A 494 -9.36 28.98 -10.30
N LEU A 495 -8.94 27.84 -9.75
CA LEU A 495 -9.77 26.97 -8.92
C LEU A 495 -10.27 27.66 -7.66
N ILE A 496 -9.41 28.37 -6.93
CA ILE A 496 -9.78 29.10 -5.71
C ILE A 496 -10.84 30.16 -6.03
N THR A 497 -10.64 30.94 -7.09
CA THR A 497 -11.57 31.99 -7.53
C THR A 497 -12.92 31.36 -7.93
N ASN A 498 -12.89 30.33 -8.76
CA ASN A 498 -14.10 29.65 -9.22
C ASN A 498 -14.88 28.98 -8.07
N LEU A 499 -14.22 28.45 -7.03
CA LEU A 499 -14.90 27.90 -5.86
C LEU A 499 -15.63 28.98 -5.07
N ARG A 500 -15.00 30.14 -4.87
CA ARG A 500 -15.64 31.29 -4.20
C ARG A 500 -16.87 31.76 -4.97
N ASP A 501 -16.75 31.82 -6.29
CA ASP A 501 -17.78 32.33 -7.18
C ASP A 501 -18.76 31.26 -7.69
N SER A 502 -18.62 30.01 -7.24
CA SER A 502 -19.39 28.84 -7.74
C SER A 502 -20.90 29.06 -7.75
N HIS A 503 -21.43 29.76 -6.75
CA HIS A 503 -22.83 30.17 -6.65
C HIS A 503 -23.32 31.10 -7.77
N TYR A 504 -22.44 31.83 -8.46
CA TYR A 504 -22.75 32.68 -9.61
C TYR A 504 -22.44 32.02 -10.96
N ILE A 505 -21.40 31.18 -11.04
CA ILE A 505 -20.93 30.62 -12.32
C ILE A 505 -21.56 29.28 -12.67
N LEU A 506 -22.08 28.54 -11.69
CA LEU A 506 -22.83 27.32 -11.92
C LEU A 506 -24.29 27.72 -12.18
N PHE A 507 -24.78 27.58 -13.42
CA PHE A 507 -26.19 27.83 -13.75
C PHE A 507 -26.98 26.54 -13.70
#